data_AF-A0A9E1Q021-F1
#
_entry.id   AF-A0A9E1Q021-F1
#
_cell.length_a   1.000
_cell.length_b   1.000
_cell.length_c   1.000
_cell.angle_alpha   90.00
_cell.angle_beta   90.00
_cell.angle_gamma   90.00
#
_symmetry.space_group_name_H-M   'P 1'
#
loop_
_entity.id
_entity.type
_entity.pdbx_description
1 polymer ?
#
loop_
_entity_poly.entity_id
_entity_poly.type
_entity_poly.pdbx_seq_one_letter_code
_entity_poly.pdbx_strand_id
1 'polypeptide(L)'
;MEINNRIELEAWLDRQGLVVARAIGKRTALRVLPLIAYYLGEQTGKRASSTGLSLFRDAAALWYKGIWPIQSTVEHEITSGNIIANVINPNISGSIKPSNIISNAINPNISGSIKSNDIIANVINHNISGSIKPSNIMANAINPNNLSVGTIPSGIDADADAITVRAVTAAMHAARKLTNSRNAGDAVLAATRAARSAAAARSANRVADVGAVIWIEIMVDAGAIEKGMSANTLMRYPLWNGSAPKWADENWTMLKSDLLALDEDWRVWTDWFDDRLRGADHPGSRPLIEALERERVLIPDEDWEKGPKHVNAMIAALEVDYRAEAPPQRPAIIEVEYSEDRKLHRRSSPPPKARNEAQEQRLREAWLAHSAQLAVLEEMDPGKNSPAFGRALNNYRAALGRSFEAMKVIALGVHGAGFIAYAERADALLLEDAAAELVGLAATHGLFIRQFDAWLDYLNDATGEPSIETVEAAIQVARSTGDAPDLIADDVVAPLNGLADMAERPLAANPEDRPPRIVERELLRSVGNVLSGILGPLLELARDSGGKAREGMLGGVKHFANLATLAVAIAGTEYVVTLATGAPGQFGWLIPVLKFLKMKLGL
;
A
#
# COMPACT_ATOMS: atom_id res chain seq x y z
N MET A 1 16.23 -21.14 -25.06
CA MET A 1 15.06 -21.66 -25.79
C MET A 1 14.39 -20.47 -26.43
N GLU A 2 14.20 -20.49 -27.75
CA GLU A 2 13.45 -19.45 -28.45
C GLU A 2 12.02 -19.94 -28.65
N ILE A 3 11.04 -19.14 -28.21
CA ILE A 3 9.61 -19.36 -28.48
C ILE A 3 9.20 -18.25 -29.41
N ASN A 4 9.24 -18.49 -30.71
CA ASN A 4 9.11 -17.46 -31.75
C ASN A 4 7.66 -17.28 -32.22
N ASN A 5 6.77 -18.22 -31.91
CA ASN A 5 5.36 -18.15 -32.32
C ASN A 5 4.41 -18.89 -31.35
N ARG A 6 3.11 -18.73 -31.61
CA ARG A 6 2.03 -19.34 -30.84
C ARG A 6 2.17 -20.86 -30.71
N ILE A 7 2.47 -21.55 -31.80
CA ILE A 7 2.51 -23.02 -31.83
C ILE A 7 3.64 -23.51 -30.92
N GLU A 8 4.78 -22.83 -30.96
CA GLU A 8 5.91 -23.12 -30.07
C GLU A 8 5.58 -22.80 -28.61
N LEU A 9 4.84 -21.73 -28.33
CA LEU A 9 4.40 -21.42 -26.97
C LEU A 9 3.42 -22.46 -26.45
N GLU A 10 2.46 -22.90 -27.28
CA GLU A 10 1.51 -23.96 -26.93
C GLU A 10 2.24 -25.28 -26.66
N ALA A 11 3.12 -25.69 -27.57
CA ALA A 11 3.95 -26.88 -27.38
C ALA A 11 4.88 -26.78 -26.16
N TRP A 12 5.33 -25.57 -25.80
CA TRP A 12 6.05 -25.35 -24.56
C TRP A 12 5.14 -25.48 -23.34
N LEU A 13 4.01 -24.77 -23.30
CA LEU A 13 3.04 -24.79 -22.20
C LEU A 13 2.48 -26.19 -21.95
N ASP A 14 2.27 -27.00 -22.99
CA ASP A 14 1.80 -28.38 -22.91
C ASP A 14 2.81 -29.30 -22.19
N ARG A 15 4.10 -28.96 -22.22
CA ARG A 15 5.15 -29.66 -21.47
C ARG A 15 5.26 -29.19 -20.03
N GLN A 16 4.69 -28.02 -19.70
CA GLN A 16 4.74 -27.45 -18.37
C GLN A 16 3.57 -27.92 -17.50
N GLY A 17 3.73 -27.79 -16.18
CA GLY A 17 2.61 -27.98 -15.25
C GLY A 17 1.54 -26.90 -15.42
N LEU A 18 0.27 -27.26 -15.17
CA LEU A 18 -0.88 -26.34 -15.25
C LEU A 18 -0.68 -25.04 -14.45
N VAL A 19 0.04 -25.10 -13.34
CA VAL A 19 0.36 -23.93 -12.50
C VAL A 19 1.25 -22.92 -13.25
N VAL A 20 2.26 -23.39 -13.97
CA VAL A 20 3.15 -22.55 -14.79
C VAL A 20 2.35 -21.88 -15.89
N ALA A 21 1.54 -22.67 -16.60
CA ALA A 21 0.76 -22.19 -17.73
C ALA A 21 -0.23 -21.08 -17.31
N ARG A 22 -0.84 -21.24 -16.12
CA ARG A 22 -1.68 -20.22 -15.49
C ARG A 22 -0.89 -18.97 -15.12
N ALA A 23 0.30 -19.10 -14.53
CA ALA A 23 1.11 -17.94 -14.13
C ALA A 23 1.48 -17.07 -15.35
N ILE A 24 1.92 -17.70 -16.45
CA ILE A 24 2.25 -17.00 -17.70
C ILE A 24 1.03 -16.27 -18.27
N GLY A 25 -0.12 -16.95 -18.35
CA GLY A 25 -1.36 -16.35 -18.84
C GLY A 25 -1.79 -15.13 -17.99
N LYS A 26 -1.69 -15.23 -16.66
CA LYS A 26 -2.08 -14.17 -15.72
C LYS A 26 -1.16 -12.95 -15.79
N ARG A 27 0.16 -13.15 -15.82
CA ARG A 27 1.13 -12.04 -15.98
C ARG A 27 0.91 -11.32 -17.31
N THR A 28 0.68 -12.08 -18.38
CA THR A 28 0.34 -11.51 -19.69
C THR A 28 -0.95 -10.66 -19.64
N ALA A 29 -1.99 -11.13 -18.95
CA ALA A 29 -3.23 -10.38 -18.76
C ALA A 29 -3.03 -9.08 -17.95
N LEU A 30 -2.15 -9.08 -16.95
CA LEU A 30 -1.82 -7.86 -16.20
C LEU A 30 -1.03 -6.85 -17.02
N ARG A 31 -0.13 -7.30 -17.91
CA ARG A 31 0.65 -6.43 -18.80
C ARG A 31 -0.21 -5.63 -19.78
N VAL A 32 -1.41 -6.11 -20.11
CA VAL A 32 -2.34 -5.40 -21.02
C VAL A 32 -3.28 -4.43 -20.30
N LEU A 33 -3.30 -4.43 -18.95
CA LEU A 33 -4.17 -3.54 -18.18
C LEU A 33 -4.00 -2.05 -18.52
N PRO A 34 -2.78 -1.50 -18.72
CA PRO A 34 -2.62 -0.09 -19.07
C PRO A 34 -3.34 0.32 -20.36
N LEU A 35 -3.56 -0.62 -21.30
CA LEU A 35 -4.26 -0.33 -22.55
C LEU A 35 -5.73 0.07 -22.35
N ILE A 36 -6.29 -0.15 -21.17
CA ILE A 36 -7.63 0.33 -20.80
C ILE A 36 -7.69 1.87 -20.80
N ALA A 37 -6.57 2.57 -20.56
CA ALA A 37 -6.51 4.03 -20.56
C ALA A 37 -7.09 4.63 -21.84
N TYR A 38 -6.85 3.98 -22.99
CA TYR A 38 -7.39 4.42 -24.28
C TYR A 38 -8.92 4.45 -24.30
N TYR A 39 -9.55 3.48 -23.62
CA TYR A 39 -11.01 3.43 -23.55
C TYR A 39 -11.59 4.44 -22.56
N LEU A 40 -10.93 4.63 -21.41
CA LEU A 40 -11.46 5.46 -20.34
C LEU A 40 -11.31 6.96 -20.63
N GLY A 41 -10.25 7.37 -21.35
CA GLY A 41 -10.01 8.77 -21.69
C GLY A 41 -11.10 9.43 -22.56
N GLU A 42 -11.94 8.64 -23.25
CA GLU A 42 -13.07 9.15 -24.06
C GLU A 42 -14.45 8.94 -23.39
N GLN A 43 -14.54 8.13 -22.34
CA GLN A 43 -15.80 7.83 -21.64
C GLN A 43 -15.96 8.75 -20.42
N THR A 44 -17.12 9.39 -20.26
CA THR A 44 -17.38 10.23 -19.09
C THR A 44 -17.74 9.40 -17.84
N GLY A 45 -17.01 9.66 -16.74
CA GLY A 45 -17.36 9.34 -15.35
C GLY A 45 -17.82 7.89 -15.07
N LYS A 46 -19.13 7.68 -15.03
CA LYS A 46 -19.75 6.45 -14.48
C LYS A 46 -19.40 5.17 -15.23
N ARG A 47 -19.36 5.19 -16.57
CA ARG A 47 -19.01 4.00 -17.38
C ARG A 47 -17.55 3.62 -17.23
N ALA A 48 -16.69 4.63 -17.14
CA ALA A 48 -15.29 4.43 -16.91
C ALA A 48 -15.05 3.73 -15.57
N SER A 49 -15.74 4.24 -14.55
CA SER A 49 -15.68 3.75 -13.18
C SER A 49 -16.16 2.29 -13.03
N SER A 50 -17.33 1.92 -13.57
CA SER A 50 -17.84 0.54 -13.49
C SER A 50 -16.97 -0.46 -14.28
N THR A 51 -16.46 -0.06 -15.44
CA THR A 51 -15.61 -0.90 -16.29
C THR A 51 -14.25 -1.14 -15.63
N GLY A 52 -13.65 -0.08 -15.07
CA GLY A 52 -12.42 -0.18 -14.29
C GLY A 52 -12.57 -1.17 -13.13
N LEU A 53 -13.68 -1.09 -12.39
CA LEU A 53 -13.89 -1.92 -11.20
C LEU A 53 -13.93 -3.40 -11.55
N SER A 54 -14.68 -3.77 -12.59
CA SER A 54 -14.77 -5.16 -13.06
C SER A 54 -13.41 -5.70 -13.51
N LEU A 55 -12.60 -4.87 -14.19
CA LEU A 55 -11.30 -5.28 -14.70
C LEU A 55 -10.28 -5.46 -13.57
N PHE A 56 -10.25 -4.56 -12.59
CA PHE A 56 -9.40 -4.71 -11.40
C PHE A 56 -9.81 -5.90 -10.53
N ARG A 57 -11.13 -6.13 -10.36
CA ARG A 57 -11.65 -7.31 -9.68
C ARG A 57 -11.13 -8.60 -10.32
N ASP A 58 -11.25 -8.71 -11.63
CA ASP A 58 -10.80 -9.88 -12.37
C ASP A 58 -9.27 -10.03 -12.30
N ALA A 59 -8.53 -8.94 -12.48
CA ALA A 59 -7.07 -8.91 -12.37
C ALA A 59 -6.59 -9.38 -10.99
N ALA A 60 -7.22 -8.91 -9.90
CA ALA A 60 -6.88 -9.30 -8.55
C ALA A 60 -7.21 -10.77 -8.26
N ALA A 61 -8.40 -11.24 -8.69
CA ALA A 61 -8.80 -12.63 -8.55
C ALA A 61 -7.86 -13.59 -9.31
N LEU A 62 -7.43 -13.18 -10.52
CA LEU A 62 -6.46 -13.91 -11.33
C LEU A 62 -5.12 -14.02 -10.60
N TRP A 63 -4.61 -12.88 -10.17
CA TRP A 63 -3.31 -12.76 -9.53
C TRP A 63 -3.25 -13.53 -8.21
N TYR A 64 -4.25 -13.37 -7.32
CA TYR A 64 -4.37 -14.10 -6.06
C TYR A 64 -4.29 -15.62 -6.27
N LYS A 65 -5.10 -16.16 -7.19
CA LYS A 65 -5.07 -17.59 -7.55
C LYS A 65 -3.74 -18.05 -8.18
N GLY A 66 -2.92 -17.11 -8.64
CA GLY A 66 -1.62 -17.39 -9.27
C GLY A 66 -0.53 -17.64 -8.24
N ILE A 67 -0.57 -16.90 -7.13
CA ILE A 67 0.36 -17.04 -6.02
C ILE A 67 -0.11 -18.13 -5.07
N TRP A 68 -1.38 -18.11 -4.69
CA TRP A 68 -1.97 -19.08 -3.77
C TRP A 68 -2.96 -19.97 -4.50
N PRO A 69 -2.48 -20.98 -5.24
CA PRO A 69 -3.36 -21.99 -5.81
C PRO A 69 -4.04 -22.73 -4.65
N ILE A 70 -5.33 -22.42 -4.42
CA ILE A 70 -6.16 -23.03 -3.37
C ILE A 70 -6.04 -24.56 -3.46
N GLN A 71 -5.68 -25.21 -2.36
CA GLN A 71 -5.44 -26.66 -2.29
C GLN A 71 -6.71 -27.53 -2.10
N SER A 72 -7.93 -27.00 -2.13
CA SER A 72 -9.14 -27.80 -1.84
C SER A 72 -10.17 -27.82 -2.98
N THR A 73 -10.43 -29.04 -3.45
CA THR A 73 -11.64 -29.55 -4.12
C THR A 73 -12.92 -29.27 -3.33
N VAL A 74 -13.94 -28.70 -3.99
CA VAL A 74 -15.36 -29.01 -3.72
C VAL A 74 -16.05 -29.10 -5.08
N GLU A 75 -16.37 -30.32 -5.49
CA GLU A 75 -17.29 -30.62 -6.58
C GLU A 75 -18.72 -30.41 -6.05
N HIS A 76 -19.46 -29.45 -6.61
CA HIS A 76 -20.91 -29.40 -6.41
C HIS A 76 -21.59 -30.19 -7.53
N GLU A 77 -22.22 -31.30 -7.17
CA GLU A 77 -23.11 -32.11 -8.00
C GLU A 77 -24.44 -31.35 -8.19
N ILE A 78 -24.83 -31.02 -9.43
CA ILE A 78 -26.10 -30.37 -9.73
C ILE A 78 -27.12 -31.43 -10.16
N THR A 79 -28.08 -31.75 -9.29
CA THR A 79 -29.25 -32.58 -9.60
C THR A 79 -30.38 -31.78 -10.25
N SER A 80 -30.76 -32.19 -11.46
CA SER A 80 -32.02 -31.98 -12.21
C SER A 80 -33.00 -30.87 -11.78
N GLY A 81 -33.11 -29.82 -12.62
CA GLY A 81 -34.23 -28.88 -12.66
C GLY A 81 -33.87 -27.62 -13.47
N ASN A 82 -34.58 -27.36 -14.57
CA ASN A 82 -34.51 -26.17 -15.45
C ASN A 82 -33.14 -25.47 -15.61
N ILE A 83 -32.48 -25.65 -16.76
CA ILE A 83 -31.23 -24.94 -17.08
C ILE A 83 -31.56 -23.53 -17.59
N ILE A 84 -31.52 -22.54 -16.69
CA ILE A 84 -31.48 -21.12 -17.05
C ILE A 84 -30.02 -20.66 -16.88
N ALA A 85 -29.18 -20.92 -17.89
CA ALA A 85 -27.77 -20.51 -17.89
C ALA A 85 -27.23 -20.40 -19.32
N ASN A 86 -26.21 -19.54 -19.53
CA ASN A 86 -25.39 -19.54 -20.74
C ASN A 86 -24.50 -20.80 -20.73
N VAL A 87 -24.73 -21.73 -21.67
CA VAL A 87 -24.03 -23.01 -21.70
C VAL A 87 -23.01 -23.02 -22.84
N ILE A 88 -21.73 -23.17 -22.51
CA ILE A 88 -20.62 -23.16 -23.48
C ILE A 88 -19.96 -24.55 -23.46
N ASN A 89 -19.86 -25.20 -24.63
CA ASN A 89 -19.37 -26.57 -24.83
C ASN A 89 -20.15 -27.71 -24.13
N PRO A 90 -21.51 -27.74 -24.12
CA PRO A 90 -22.18 -28.92 -23.59
C PRO A 90 -21.99 -30.11 -24.56
N ASN A 91 -21.53 -31.24 -24.02
CA ASN A 91 -21.66 -32.55 -24.68
C ASN A 91 -23.01 -33.14 -24.24
N ILE A 92 -24.01 -33.10 -25.12
CA ILE A 92 -25.35 -33.63 -24.82
C ILE A 92 -25.60 -34.86 -25.70
N SER A 93 -25.74 -36.04 -25.09
CA SER A 93 -26.12 -37.27 -25.78
C SER A 93 -27.39 -37.88 -25.17
N GLY A 94 -28.32 -38.32 -26.03
CA GLY A 94 -29.57 -38.98 -25.61
C GLY A 94 -30.82 -38.52 -26.35
N SER A 95 -31.99 -39.09 -26.00
CA SER A 95 -33.28 -38.62 -26.46
C SER A 95 -33.77 -37.50 -25.54
N ILE A 96 -33.74 -36.26 -26.03
CA ILE A 96 -34.14 -35.09 -25.25
C ILE A 96 -35.62 -34.82 -25.56
N LYS A 97 -36.46 -34.80 -24.52
CA LYS A 97 -37.80 -34.22 -24.54
C LYS A 97 -37.81 -32.98 -23.66
N PRO A 98 -37.44 -31.80 -24.17
CA PRO A 98 -37.50 -30.58 -23.39
C PRO A 98 -38.82 -29.86 -23.69
N SER A 99 -39.67 -29.76 -22.68
CA SER A 99 -40.57 -28.60 -22.59
C SER A 99 -39.70 -27.40 -22.17
N ASN A 100 -39.34 -26.56 -23.15
CA ASN A 100 -38.71 -25.22 -23.05
C ASN A 100 -37.17 -25.18 -22.83
N ILE A 101 -36.41 -24.84 -23.89
CA ILE A 101 -35.01 -24.35 -23.82
C ILE A 101 -35.00 -22.88 -24.24
N ILE A 102 -34.53 -21.99 -23.37
CA ILE A 102 -34.41 -20.54 -23.61
C ILE A 102 -32.97 -20.11 -23.24
N SER A 103 -32.00 -20.16 -24.17
CA SER A 103 -30.60 -19.76 -23.89
C SER A 103 -29.72 -19.60 -25.15
N ASN A 104 -28.55 -18.92 -25.02
CA ASN A 104 -27.48 -18.87 -26.03
C ASN A 104 -26.49 -20.04 -25.84
N ALA A 105 -26.24 -20.84 -26.90
CA ALA A 105 -25.29 -21.94 -26.88
C ALA A 105 -24.11 -21.67 -27.85
N ILE A 106 -22.89 -21.76 -27.34
CA ILE A 106 -21.66 -21.55 -28.13
C ILE A 106 -20.85 -22.86 -28.11
N ASN A 107 -20.57 -23.41 -29.30
CA ASN A 107 -19.87 -24.67 -29.54
C ASN A 107 -20.51 -25.96 -28.95
N PRO A 108 -21.82 -26.23 -29.11
CA PRO A 108 -22.39 -27.48 -28.61
C PRO A 108 -22.04 -28.68 -29.53
N ASN A 109 -21.80 -29.84 -28.91
CA ASN A 109 -21.74 -31.15 -29.57
C ASN A 109 -23.02 -31.91 -29.20
N ILE A 110 -23.96 -32.03 -30.14
CA ILE A 110 -25.27 -32.65 -29.90
C ILE A 110 -25.41 -33.91 -30.75
N SER A 111 -25.66 -35.04 -30.09
CA SER A 111 -25.85 -36.36 -30.71
C SER A 111 -27.15 -37.00 -30.21
N GLY A 112 -28.13 -37.19 -31.10
CA GLY A 112 -29.41 -37.83 -30.74
C GLY A 112 -30.62 -37.40 -31.58
N SER A 113 -31.81 -37.84 -31.18
CA SER A 113 -33.09 -37.43 -31.78
C SER A 113 -33.75 -36.36 -30.90
N ILE A 114 -34.01 -35.20 -31.49
CA ILE A 114 -34.65 -34.06 -30.83
C ILE A 114 -36.09 -33.95 -31.34
N LYS A 115 -37.06 -34.03 -30.42
CA LYS A 115 -38.46 -33.68 -30.69
C LYS A 115 -38.78 -32.45 -29.83
N SER A 116 -38.89 -31.27 -30.44
CA SER A 116 -39.30 -30.07 -29.73
C SER A 116 -40.31 -29.28 -30.55
N ASN A 117 -41.31 -28.74 -29.85
CA ASN A 117 -42.29 -27.84 -30.42
C ASN A 117 -41.91 -26.36 -30.24
N ASP A 118 -40.89 -26.00 -29.43
CA ASP A 118 -40.43 -24.61 -29.26
C ASP A 118 -38.95 -24.56 -28.84
N ILE A 119 -38.05 -24.06 -29.70
CA ILE A 119 -36.63 -23.75 -29.38
C ILE A 119 -36.42 -22.25 -29.64
N ILE A 120 -35.99 -21.50 -28.61
CA ILE A 120 -35.64 -20.08 -28.73
C ILE A 120 -34.19 -19.90 -28.25
N ALA A 121 -33.21 -19.95 -29.18
CA ALA A 121 -31.78 -19.94 -28.87
C ALA A 121 -30.89 -19.38 -30.01
N ASN A 122 -29.80 -18.65 -29.69
CA ASN A 122 -28.69 -18.43 -30.64
C ASN A 122 -27.67 -19.58 -30.51
N VAL A 123 -27.36 -20.25 -31.62
CA VAL A 123 -26.38 -21.36 -31.66
C VAL A 123 -25.20 -20.97 -32.55
N ILE A 124 -24.03 -20.81 -31.95
CA ILE A 124 -22.81 -20.36 -32.65
C ILE A 124 -21.81 -21.53 -32.71
N ASN A 125 -21.27 -21.84 -33.90
CA ASN A 125 -20.19 -22.83 -34.14
C ASN A 125 -20.47 -24.27 -33.64
N HIS A 126 -21.54 -24.91 -34.10
CA HIS A 126 -21.99 -26.22 -33.62
C HIS A 126 -21.52 -27.41 -34.49
N ASN A 127 -21.49 -28.61 -33.89
CA ASN A 127 -21.46 -29.90 -34.59
C ASN A 127 -22.70 -30.71 -34.19
N ILE A 128 -23.66 -30.84 -35.10
CA ILE A 128 -24.93 -31.57 -34.87
C ILE A 128 -24.95 -32.82 -35.75
N SER A 129 -25.23 -33.97 -35.14
CA SER A 129 -25.40 -35.26 -35.83
C SER A 129 -26.72 -35.92 -35.39
N GLY A 130 -27.71 -36.00 -36.30
CA GLY A 130 -29.03 -36.58 -36.02
C GLY A 130 -30.18 -36.09 -36.93
N SER A 131 -31.38 -36.63 -36.72
CA SER A 131 -32.61 -36.24 -37.44
C SER A 131 -33.37 -35.14 -36.69
N ILE A 132 -33.65 -34.02 -37.37
CA ILE A 132 -34.44 -32.89 -36.87
C ILE A 132 -35.71 -32.79 -37.71
N LYS A 133 -36.88 -32.79 -37.06
CA LYS A 133 -38.16 -32.41 -37.71
C LYS A 133 -38.46 -30.95 -37.36
N PRO A 134 -38.42 -30.01 -38.32
CA PRO A 134 -38.57 -28.61 -37.99
C PRO A 134 -40.02 -28.15 -38.11
N SER A 135 -40.60 -27.73 -36.99
CA SER A 135 -41.63 -26.70 -36.97
C SER A 135 -41.06 -25.57 -36.11
N ASN A 136 -40.68 -24.47 -36.78
CA ASN A 136 -40.23 -23.18 -36.22
C ASN A 136 -38.77 -23.11 -35.70
N ILE A 137 -37.81 -22.83 -36.60
CA ILE A 137 -36.45 -22.37 -36.25
C ILE A 137 -36.30 -20.90 -36.69
N MET A 138 -35.91 -20.01 -35.77
CA MET A 138 -35.40 -18.65 -36.07
C MET A 138 -33.99 -18.52 -35.47
N ALA A 139 -32.94 -18.53 -36.30
CA ALA A 139 -31.55 -18.36 -35.84
C ALA A 139 -30.69 -17.60 -36.86
N ASN A 140 -29.83 -16.69 -36.37
CA ASN A 140 -28.75 -16.04 -37.14
C ASN A 140 -27.49 -16.91 -37.05
N ALA A 141 -27.08 -17.54 -38.15
CA ALA A 141 -25.89 -18.39 -38.22
C ALA A 141 -24.69 -17.59 -38.77
N ILE A 142 -23.62 -17.42 -37.98
CA ILE A 142 -22.35 -16.84 -38.45
C ILE A 142 -21.28 -17.92 -38.32
N ASN A 143 -20.68 -18.32 -39.45
CA ASN A 143 -19.52 -19.22 -39.53
C ASN A 143 -18.24 -18.37 -39.77
N PRO A 144 -17.21 -18.41 -38.89
CA PRO A 144 -16.02 -17.57 -39.03
C PRO A 144 -15.02 -18.02 -40.11
N ASN A 145 -15.23 -19.15 -40.80
CA ASN A 145 -14.19 -19.69 -41.70
C ASN A 145 -14.18 -19.11 -43.13
N ASN A 146 -14.81 -17.95 -43.41
CA ASN A 146 -14.83 -17.37 -44.76
C ASN A 146 -14.80 -15.83 -44.82
N LEU A 147 -13.91 -15.19 -44.07
CA LEU A 147 -13.60 -13.77 -44.26
C LEU A 147 -12.13 -13.62 -44.69
N SER A 148 -11.92 -13.57 -46.01
CA SER A 148 -10.70 -13.00 -46.57
C SER A 148 -10.65 -11.50 -46.26
N VAL A 149 -9.44 -11.00 -46.02
CA VAL A 149 -9.17 -9.60 -45.71
C VAL A 149 -9.60 -8.71 -46.88
N GLY A 150 -10.78 -8.11 -46.77
CA GLY A 150 -11.22 -6.98 -47.59
C GLY A 150 -10.94 -5.68 -46.83
N THR A 151 -10.31 -4.73 -47.53
CA THR A 151 -9.94 -3.40 -47.06
C THR A 151 -11.11 -2.70 -46.32
N ILE A 152 -10.87 -2.26 -45.08
CA ILE A 152 -11.86 -1.55 -44.25
C ILE A 152 -11.93 -0.07 -44.72
N PRO A 153 -13.12 0.48 -45.06
CA PRO A 153 -13.27 1.90 -45.37
C PRO A 153 -13.05 2.80 -44.15
N SER A 154 -12.47 3.97 -44.37
CA SER A 154 -11.96 4.94 -43.40
C SER A 154 -13.03 5.74 -42.63
N GLY A 155 -13.97 5.10 -41.95
CA GLY A 155 -15.02 5.79 -41.19
C GLY A 155 -15.46 5.03 -39.95
N ILE A 156 -14.57 4.82 -38.98
CA ILE A 156 -14.85 4.07 -37.75
C ILE A 156 -14.05 4.64 -36.58
N ASP A 157 -14.48 5.77 -36.00
CA ASP A 157 -13.94 6.21 -34.69
C ASP A 157 -14.74 5.62 -33.52
N ALA A 158 -16.04 5.36 -33.69
CA ALA A 158 -16.90 4.89 -32.59
C ALA A 158 -16.80 3.39 -32.25
N ASP A 159 -16.37 2.50 -33.16
CA ASP A 159 -16.24 1.05 -32.87
C ASP A 159 -14.85 0.65 -32.34
N ALA A 160 -13.84 1.50 -32.51
CA ALA A 160 -12.46 1.23 -32.11
C ALA A 160 -12.33 1.06 -30.58
N ASP A 161 -13.11 1.82 -29.82
CA ASP A 161 -13.14 1.81 -28.36
C ASP A 161 -13.82 0.57 -27.78
N ALA A 162 -14.96 0.17 -28.35
CA ALA A 162 -15.67 -1.04 -27.93
C ALA A 162 -14.84 -2.31 -28.19
N ILE A 163 -14.03 -2.30 -29.26
CA ILE A 163 -13.10 -3.38 -29.57
C ILE A 163 -12.04 -3.52 -28.47
N THR A 164 -11.48 -2.41 -27.96
CA THR A 164 -10.43 -2.41 -26.93
C THR A 164 -10.88 -3.01 -25.60
N VAL A 165 -12.07 -2.65 -25.10
CA VAL A 165 -12.60 -3.24 -23.86
C VAL A 165 -12.93 -4.71 -24.06
N ARG A 166 -13.60 -5.06 -25.16
CA ARG A 166 -13.90 -6.47 -25.45
C ARG A 166 -12.63 -7.30 -25.51
N ALA A 167 -11.56 -6.74 -26.07
CA ALA A 167 -10.23 -7.31 -26.08
C ALA A 167 -9.69 -7.54 -24.67
N VAL A 168 -9.51 -6.49 -23.86
CA VAL A 168 -8.92 -6.62 -22.51
C VAL A 168 -9.79 -7.49 -21.60
N THR A 169 -11.12 -7.32 -21.65
CA THR A 169 -12.08 -8.17 -20.94
C THR A 169 -12.01 -9.61 -21.42
N ALA A 170 -11.86 -9.86 -22.73
CA ALA A 170 -11.67 -11.23 -23.24
C ALA A 170 -10.34 -11.83 -22.77
N ALA A 171 -9.26 -11.04 -22.66
CA ALA A 171 -7.99 -11.48 -22.12
C ALA A 171 -8.14 -11.89 -20.64
N MET A 172 -8.77 -11.04 -19.82
CA MET A 172 -9.02 -11.31 -18.40
C MET A 172 -9.95 -12.51 -18.22
N HIS A 173 -11.04 -12.60 -18.98
CA HIS A 173 -11.95 -13.74 -18.96
C HIS A 173 -11.27 -15.03 -19.43
N ALA A 174 -10.45 -14.99 -20.49
CA ALA A 174 -9.71 -16.15 -20.95
C ALA A 174 -8.70 -16.62 -19.89
N ALA A 175 -7.97 -15.69 -19.26
CA ALA A 175 -7.11 -15.99 -18.13
C ALA A 175 -7.90 -16.57 -16.94
N ARG A 176 -9.15 -16.13 -16.72
CA ARG A 176 -10.02 -16.62 -15.63
C ARG A 176 -10.49 -18.05 -15.91
N LYS A 177 -10.82 -18.35 -17.16
CA LYS A 177 -11.19 -19.71 -17.62
C LYS A 177 -10.05 -20.73 -17.50
N LEU A 178 -8.79 -20.30 -17.40
CA LEU A 178 -7.65 -21.20 -17.14
C LEU A 178 -7.75 -21.94 -15.81
N THR A 179 -8.63 -21.54 -14.89
CA THR A 179 -8.88 -22.33 -13.67
C THR A 179 -9.45 -23.72 -13.96
N ASN A 180 -10.02 -23.97 -15.14
CA ASN A 180 -10.72 -25.23 -15.45
C ASN A 180 -10.30 -25.91 -16.78
N SER A 181 -9.40 -25.33 -17.59
CA SER A 181 -9.03 -25.86 -18.92
C SER A 181 -7.51 -25.97 -19.13
N ARG A 182 -7.08 -26.97 -19.92
CA ARG A 182 -5.68 -27.18 -20.34
C ARG A 182 -5.18 -26.15 -21.36
N ASN A 183 -6.04 -25.32 -21.94
CA ASN A 183 -5.67 -24.46 -23.07
C ASN A 183 -5.05 -23.10 -22.64
N ALA A 184 -3.88 -23.11 -22.02
CA ALA A 184 -3.14 -21.88 -21.68
C ALA A 184 -2.77 -21.02 -22.89
N GLY A 185 -2.56 -21.65 -24.05
CA GLY A 185 -2.33 -20.97 -25.33
C GLY A 185 -3.46 -20.03 -25.73
N ASP A 186 -4.72 -20.42 -25.49
CA ASP A 186 -5.89 -19.59 -25.86
C ASP A 186 -5.94 -18.29 -25.04
N ALA A 187 -5.53 -18.32 -23.76
CA ALA A 187 -5.51 -17.14 -22.91
C ALA A 187 -4.37 -16.18 -23.26
N VAL A 188 -3.17 -16.71 -23.51
CA VAL A 188 -2.05 -15.88 -23.99
C VAL A 188 -2.41 -15.27 -25.34
N LEU A 189 -3.05 -16.02 -26.24
CA LEU A 189 -3.51 -15.51 -27.51
C LEU A 189 -4.60 -14.45 -27.35
N ALA A 190 -5.58 -14.67 -26.46
CA ALA A 190 -6.61 -13.68 -26.17
C ALA A 190 -5.98 -12.37 -25.65
N ALA A 191 -4.98 -12.45 -24.78
CA ALA A 191 -4.24 -11.28 -24.30
C ALA A 191 -3.41 -10.60 -25.40
N THR A 192 -2.70 -11.35 -26.23
CA THR A 192 -1.94 -10.79 -27.35
C THR A 192 -2.85 -10.17 -28.40
N ARG A 193 -3.97 -10.82 -28.73
CA ARG A 193 -5.01 -10.27 -29.62
C ARG A 193 -5.62 -9.03 -29.00
N ALA A 194 -5.86 -9.03 -27.70
CA ALA A 194 -6.39 -7.88 -26.99
C ALA A 194 -5.46 -6.68 -27.11
N ALA A 195 -4.18 -6.90 -26.86
CA ALA A 195 -3.16 -5.87 -26.98
C ALA A 195 -3.06 -5.32 -28.40
N ARG A 196 -3.11 -6.22 -29.40
CA ARG A 196 -3.10 -5.84 -30.81
C ARG A 196 -4.34 -5.05 -31.21
N SER A 197 -5.52 -5.51 -30.84
CA SER A 197 -6.79 -4.84 -31.12
C SER A 197 -6.86 -3.45 -30.46
N ALA A 198 -6.40 -3.33 -29.21
CA ALA A 198 -6.33 -2.06 -28.49
C ALA A 198 -5.38 -1.06 -29.16
N ALA A 199 -4.21 -1.51 -29.61
CA ALA A 199 -3.28 -0.67 -30.34
C ALA A 199 -3.78 -0.28 -31.74
N ALA A 200 -4.61 -1.13 -32.38
CA ALA A 200 -5.10 -0.93 -33.74
C ALA A 200 -6.12 0.21 -33.81
N ALA A 201 -6.85 0.41 -32.71
CA ALA A 201 -7.85 1.47 -32.54
C ALA A 201 -7.28 2.89 -32.75
N ARG A 202 -5.96 3.12 -32.61
CA ARG A 202 -5.36 4.46 -32.79
C ARG A 202 -4.20 4.55 -33.79
N SER A 203 -3.54 3.46 -34.17
CA SER A 203 -2.77 3.37 -35.44
C SER A 203 -2.28 1.95 -35.72
N ALA A 204 -2.38 1.51 -36.98
CA ALA A 204 -1.92 0.18 -37.41
C ALA A 204 -0.45 -0.11 -37.09
N ASN A 205 0.40 0.92 -36.99
CA ASN A 205 1.83 0.78 -36.70
C ASN A 205 2.12 0.44 -35.22
N ARG A 206 1.29 0.89 -34.25
CA ARG A 206 1.51 0.60 -32.82
C ARG A 206 1.18 -0.85 -32.43
N VAL A 207 0.41 -1.54 -33.26
CA VAL A 207 -0.10 -2.91 -33.03
C VAL A 207 0.99 -3.96 -32.97
N ALA A 208 1.90 -3.89 -33.94
CA ALA A 208 3.00 -4.83 -34.05
C ALA A 208 3.94 -4.69 -32.85
N ASP A 209 4.23 -3.44 -32.47
CA ASP A 209 5.19 -3.11 -31.41
C ASP A 209 4.71 -3.57 -30.02
N VAL A 210 3.46 -3.29 -29.66
CA VAL A 210 2.91 -3.72 -28.34
C VAL A 210 2.89 -5.24 -28.24
N GLY A 211 2.43 -5.93 -29.30
CA GLY A 211 2.38 -7.39 -29.32
C GLY A 211 3.78 -8.03 -29.26
N ALA A 212 4.77 -7.45 -29.95
CA ALA A 212 6.14 -7.92 -29.91
C ALA A 212 6.77 -7.74 -28.52
N VAL A 213 6.55 -6.60 -27.88
CA VAL A 213 7.06 -6.34 -26.51
C VAL A 213 6.47 -7.32 -25.49
N ILE A 214 5.16 -7.56 -25.54
CA ILE A 214 4.53 -8.56 -24.66
C ILE A 214 5.08 -9.97 -24.92
N TRP A 215 5.32 -10.30 -26.19
CA TRP A 215 5.90 -11.60 -26.56
C TRP A 215 7.30 -11.79 -25.98
N ILE A 216 8.14 -10.74 -26.01
CA ILE A 216 9.46 -10.75 -25.38
C ILE A 216 9.35 -11.07 -23.89
N GLU A 217 8.42 -10.43 -23.18
CA GLU A 217 8.23 -10.68 -21.75
C GLU A 217 7.70 -12.09 -21.45
N ILE A 218 6.86 -12.68 -22.32
CA ILE A 218 6.46 -14.08 -22.21
C ILE A 218 7.67 -15.01 -22.34
N MET A 219 8.59 -14.72 -23.28
CA MET A 219 9.83 -15.48 -23.43
C MET A 219 10.74 -15.35 -22.21
N VAL A 220 10.83 -14.15 -21.63
CA VAL A 220 11.61 -13.92 -20.40
C VAL A 220 11.03 -14.73 -19.25
N ASP A 221 9.71 -14.67 -19.04
CA ASP A 221 9.03 -15.43 -18.00
C ASP A 221 9.23 -16.96 -18.22
N ALA A 222 9.06 -17.46 -19.45
CA ALA A 222 9.28 -18.87 -19.79
C ALA A 222 10.74 -19.30 -19.55
N GLY A 223 11.70 -18.46 -19.92
CA GLY A 223 13.12 -18.68 -19.67
C GLY A 223 13.46 -18.70 -18.18
N ALA A 224 12.76 -17.93 -17.34
CA ALA A 224 12.94 -17.97 -15.89
C ALA A 224 12.44 -19.31 -15.29
N ILE A 225 11.31 -19.82 -15.77
CA ILE A 225 10.78 -21.14 -15.35
C ILE A 225 11.75 -22.26 -15.73
N GLU A 226 12.27 -22.26 -16.95
CA GLU A 226 13.26 -23.25 -17.42
C GLU A 226 14.56 -23.24 -16.59
N LYS A 227 14.90 -22.09 -16.00
CA LYS A 227 16.04 -21.95 -15.07
C LYS A 227 15.71 -22.37 -13.63
N GLY A 228 14.53 -22.94 -13.39
CA GLY A 228 14.11 -23.46 -12.10
C GLY A 228 13.31 -22.47 -11.23
N MET A 229 12.91 -21.31 -11.74
CA MET A 229 12.02 -20.42 -11.00
C MET A 229 10.64 -21.06 -10.85
N SER A 230 10.09 -21.03 -9.63
CA SER A 230 8.72 -21.53 -9.42
C SER A 230 7.68 -20.56 -10.01
N ALA A 231 6.51 -21.08 -10.41
CA ALA A 231 5.41 -20.23 -10.88
C ALA A 231 4.93 -19.21 -9.83
N ASN A 232 4.96 -19.56 -8.54
CA ASN A 232 4.63 -18.63 -7.45
C ASN A 232 5.67 -17.50 -7.36
N THR A 233 6.96 -17.85 -7.39
CA THR A 233 8.05 -16.87 -7.40
C THR A 233 7.91 -15.94 -8.60
N LEU A 234 7.64 -16.48 -9.79
CA LEU A 234 7.43 -15.68 -11.00
C LEU A 234 6.26 -14.67 -10.86
N MET A 235 5.17 -15.03 -10.18
CA MET A 235 4.04 -14.13 -9.93
C MET A 235 4.39 -12.96 -8.98
N ARG A 236 5.46 -13.08 -8.18
CA ARG A 236 5.98 -12.03 -7.29
C ARG A 236 7.02 -11.13 -7.94
N TYR A 237 7.62 -11.57 -9.05
CA TYR A 237 8.60 -10.77 -9.80
C TYR A 237 7.93 -9.55 -10.49
N PRO A 238 8.70 -8.48 -10.77
CA PRO A 238 8.23 -7.34 -11.55
C PRO A 238 7.51 -7.78 -12.82
N LEU A 239 6.43 -7.10 -13.21
CA LEU A 239 5.69 -7.45 -14.43
C LEU A 239 6.54 -7.27 -15.69
N TRP A 240 7.50 -6.36 -15.70
CA TRP A 240 8.39 -6.12 -16.84
C TRP A 240 9.82 -6.45 -16.45
N ASN A 241 10.57 -7.06 -17.37
CA ASN A 241 12.00 -7.27 -17.17
C ASN A 241 12.76 -5.94 -17.32
N GLY A 242 12.89 -5.21 -16.21
CA GLY A 242 13.47 -3.87 -16.17
C GLY A 242 12.37 -2.79 -16.13
N SER A 243 12.58 -1.69 -16.84
CA SER A 243 11.57 -0.63 -16.93
C SER A 243 10.39 -1.06 -17.79
N ALA A 244 9.17 -0.67 -17.39
CA ALA A 244 8.00 -0.83 -18.24
C ALA A 244 8.23 -0.15 -19.60
N PRO A 245 7.75 -0.73 -20.71
CA PRO A 245 7.87 -0.10 -22.00
C PRO A 245 7.11 1.23 -22.00
N LYS A 246 7.64 2.23 -22.72
CA LYS A 246 7.13 3.61 -22.72
C LYS A 246 5.60 3.69 -22.87
N TRP A 247 5.02 2.91 -23.78
CA TRP A 247 3.57 2.90 -23.98
C TRP A 247 2.79 2.43 -22.75
N ALA A 248 3.32 1.47 -21.99
CA ALA A 248 2.65 0.93 -20.81
C ALA A 248 2.72 1.94 -19.67
N ASP A 249 3.88 2.59 -19.50
CA ASP A 249 4.12 3.61 -18.48
C ASP A 249 3.26 4.87 -18.72
N GLU A 250 3.24 5.39 -19.96
CA GLU A 250 2.42 6.53 -20.35
C GLU A 250 0.92 6.26 -20.16
N ASN A 251 0.44 5.10 -20.64
CA ASN A 251 -0.97 4.74 -20.52
C ASN A 251 -1.36 4.46 -19.07
N TRP A 252 -0.48 3.83 -18.28
CA TRP A 252 -0.74 3.61 -16.88
C TRP A 252 -0.82 4.92 -16.10
N THR A 253 0.10 5.85 -16.36
CA THR A 253 0.11 7.18 -15.75
C THR A 253 -1.19 7.94 -16.05
N MET A 254 -1.63 7.92 -17.31
CA MET A 254 -2.91 8.53 -17.71
C MET A 254 -4.09 7.87 -16.99
N LEU A 255 -4.19 6.54 -17.04
CA LEU A 255 -5.25 5.78 -16.37
C LEU A 255 -5.32 6.06 -14.86
N LYS A 256 -4.16 6.04 -14.20
CA LYS A 256 -4.04 6.29 -12.77
C LYS A 256 -4.52 7.70 -12.42
N SER A 257 -4.13 8.70 -13.21
CA SER A 257 -4.60 10.08 -13.03
C SER A 257 -6.12 10.19 -13.16
N ASP A 258 -6.70 9.61 -14.21
CA ASP A 258 -8.14 9.67 -14.48
C ASP A 258 -8.95 9.00 -13.37
N LEU A 259 -8.52 7.83 -12.89
CA LEU A 259 -9.19 7.12 -11.80
C LEU A 259 -9.11 7.88 -10.48
N LEU A 260 -7.95 8.46 -10.14
CA LEU A 260 -7.81 9.25 -8.91
C LEU A 260 -8.65 10.53 -8.92
N ALA A 261 -8.92 11.11 -10.09
CA ALA A 261 -9.78 12.27 -10.23
C ALA A 261 -11.28 12.00 -9.96
N LEU A 262 -11.71 10.73 -9.91
CA LEU A 262 -13.12 10.36 -9.70
C LEU A 262 -13.58 10.48 -8.23
N ASP A 263 -12.67 10.62 -7.25
CA ASP A 263 -12.98 10.70 -5.81
C ASP A 263 -13.80 9.48 -5.28
N GLU A 264 -13.41 8.29 -5.72
CA GLU A 264 -14.04 7.02 -5.34
C GLU A 264 -13.02 6.04 -4.73
N ASP A 265 -12.01 6.56 -4.01
CA ASP A 265 -10.98 5.74 -3.34
C ASP A 265 -10.21 4.79 -4.28
N TRP A 266 -10.06 5.14 -5.57
CA TRP A 266 -9.37 4.32 -6.58
C TRP A 266 -7.90 3.99 -6.26
N ARG A 267 -7.32 4.70 -5.30
CA ARG A 267 -5.97 4.48 -4.80
C ARG A 267 -5.70 3.02 -4.40
N VAL A 268 -6.71 2.32 -3.86
CA VAL A 268 -6.57 0.91 -3.46
C VAL A 268 -6.15 -0.01 -4.63
N TRP A 269 -6.61 0.32 -5.84
CA TRP A 269 -6.30 -0.43 -7.06
C TRP A 269 -5.04 0.09 -7.75
N THR A 270 -4.84 1.41 -7.77
CA THR A 270 -3.66 1.99 -8.40
C THR A 270 -2.39 1.63 -7.65
N ASP A 271 -2.43 1.67 -6.32
CA ASP A 271 -1.28 1.27 -5.50
C ASP A 271 -1.07 -0.25 -5.61
N TRP A 272 -2.15 -1.04 -5.70
CA TRP A 272 -2.05 -2.49 -5.89
C TRP A 272 -1.38 -2.86 -7.21
N PHE A 273 -1.72 -2.16 -8.31
CA PHE A 273 -1.12 -2.45 -9.61
C PHE A 273 0.33 -1.97 -9.68
N ASP A 274 0.65 -0.81 -9.09
CA ASP A 274 2.02 -0.33 -8.94
C ASP A 274 2.93 -1.35 -8.22
N ASP A 275 2.43 -1.99 -7.16
CA ASP A 275 3.16 -3.05 -6.46
C ASP A 275 3.47 -4.25 -7.39
N ARG A 276 2.63 -4.53 -8.39
CA ARG A 276 2.86 -5.60 -9.37
C ARG A 276 3.82 -5.18 -10.47
N LEU A 277 3.76 -3.92 -10.90
CA LEU A 277 4.75 -3.39 -11.84
C LEU A 277 6.17 -3.49 -11.26
N ARG A 278 6.35 -3.11 -9.98
CA ARG A 278 7.63 -3.20 -9.28
C ARG A 278 8.02 -4.61 -8.84
N GLY A 279 7.03 -5.48 -8.63
CA GLY A 279 7.21 -6.81 -8.04
C GLY A 279 6.99 -6.78 -6.53
N ALA A 280 6.37 -7.84 -6.00
CA ALA A 280 5.94 -7.94 -4.61
C ALA A 280 7.10 -7.87 -3.59
N ASP A 281 8.31 -8.26 -4.02
CA ASP A 281 9.50 -8.33 -3.16
C ASP A 281 10.43 -7.12 -3.35
N HIS A 282 10.02 -6.12 -4.14
CA HIS A 282 10.80 -4.89 -4.33
C HIS A 282 10.71 -3.99 -3.08
N PRO A 283 11.80 -3.33 -2.63
CA PRO A 283 11.80 -2.50 -1.41
C PRO A 283 10.77 -1.36 -1.40
N GLY A 284 10.43 -0.85 -2.58
CA GLY A 284 9.38 0.18 -2.77
C GLY A 284 7.96 -0.36 -3.02
N SER A 285 7.72 -1.67 -2.87
CA SER A 285 6.39 -2.28 -2.97
C SER A 285 5.81 -2.50 -1.58
N ARG A 286 4.48 -2.40 -1.47
CA ARG A 286 3.79 -2.72 -0.22
C ARG A 286 3.88 -4.23 0.08
N PRO A 287 4.04 -4.64 1.36
CA PRO A 287 4.15 -6.05 1.72
C PRO A 287 2.99 -6.89 1.20
N LEU A 288 3.27 -8.12 0.78
CA LEU A 288 2.23 -9.01 0.32
C LEU A 288 1.56 -9.74 1.48
N ILE A 289 0.27 -9.47 1.73
CA ILE A 289 -0.51 -10.08 2.80
C ILE A 289 -1.58 -10.98 2.20
N GLU A 290 -1.44 -12.31 2.33
CA GLU A 290 -2.36 -13.30 1.74
C GLU A 290 -3.81 -13.08 2.16
N ALA A 291 -4.05 -12.87 3.46
CA ALA A 291 -5.38 -12.69 4.01
C ALA A 291 -6.08 -11.46 3.41
N LEU A 292 -5.39 -10.32 3.29
CA LEU A 292 -5.91 -9.13 2.61
C LEU A 292 -6.30 -9.41 1.16
N GLU A 293 -5.40 -10.03 0.39
CA GLU A 293 -5.65 -10.31 -1.02
C GLU A 293 -6.79 -11.33 -1.20
N ARG A 294 -6.91 -12.30 -0.29
CA ARG A 294 -8.03 -13.24 -0.23
C ARG A 294 -9.35 -12.53 0.02
N GLU A 295 -9.40 -11.65 1.02
CA GLU A 295 -10.64 -10.96 1.37
C GLU A 295 -11.09 -10.00 0.28
N ARG A 296 -10.16 -9.27 -0.32
CA ARG A 296 -10.42 -8.40 -1.48
C ARG A 296 -11.13 -9.14 -2.60
N VAL A 297 -10.73 -10.38 -2.91
CA VAL A 297 -11.34 -11.16 -4.00
C VAL A 297 -12.63 -11.89 -3.59
N LEU A 298 -12.88 -12.03 -2.28
CA LEU A 298 -14.07 -12.69 -1.72
C LEU A 298 -15.17 -11.70 -1.30
N ILE A 299 -15.02 -10.39 -1.57
CA ILE A 299 -16.10 -9.41 -1.41
C ILE A 299 -17.36 -9.94 -2.15
N PRO A 300 -18.54 -10.00 -1.48
CA PRO A 300 -19.77 -10.53 -2.07
C PRO A 300 -20.19 -9.81 -3.36
N ASP A 301 -20.76 -10.55 -4.32
CA ASP A 301 -21.24 -9.98 -5.60
C ASP A 301 -22.21 -8.80 -5.41
N GLU A 302 -23.08 -8.87 -4.40
CA GLU A 302 -24.01 -7.80 -4.04
C GLU A 302 -23.31 -6.48 -3.66
N ASP A 303 -22.10 -6.53 -3.11
CA ASP A 303 -21.31 -5.33 -2.82
C ASP A 303 -20.65 -4.78 -4.08
N TRP A 304 -20.24 -5.65 -5.02
CA TRP A 304 -19.74 -5.23 -6.32
C TRP A 304 -20.78 -4.48 -7.15
N GLU A 305 -22.05 -4.89 -7.04
CA GLU A 305 -23.17 -4.24 -7.73
C GLU A 305 -23.50 -2.84 -7.20
N LYS A 306 -23.11 -2.52 -5.95
CA LYS A 306 -23.25 -1.17 -5.36
C LYS A 306 -22.26 -0.15 -5.94
N GLY A 307 -21.29 -0.63 -6.72
CA GLY A 307 -20.38 0.19 -7.49
C GLY A 307 -19.06 0.54 -6.81
N PRO A 308 -18.19 1.27 -7.53
CA PRO A 308 -16.78 1.43 -7.20
C PRO A 308 -16.54 2.21 -5.92
N LYS A 309 -17.27 3.30 -5.68
CA LYS A 309 -17.14 4.06 -4.42
C LYS A 309 -17.35 3.18 -3.18
N HIS A 310 -18.37 2.31 -3.22
CA HIS A 310 -18.67 1.38 -2.12
C HIS A 310 -17.57 0.33 -1.96
N VAL A 311 -17.22 -0.38 -3.04
CA VAL A 311 -16.21 -1.45 -2.97
C VAL A 311 -14.82 -0.93 -2.63
N ASN A 312 -14.41 0.19 -3.22
CA ASN A 312 -13.09 0.77 -2.97
C ASN A 312 -12.98 1.24 -1.52
N ALA A 313 -14.05 1.80 -0.94
CA ALA A 313 -14.09 2.13 0.48
C ALA A 313 -13.99 0.88 1.38
N MET A 314 -14.64 -0.23 1.00
CA MET A 314 -14.49 -1.52 1.71
C MET A 314 -13.05 -2.04 1.61
N ILE A 315 -12.44 -2.02 0.43
CA ILE A 315 -11.05 -2.46 0.25
C ILE A 315 -10.10 -1.54 1.00
N ALA A 316 -10.35 -0.24 1.03
CA ALA A 316 -9.56 0.70 1.82
C ALA A 316 -9.61 0.34 3.30
N ALA A 317 -10.81 0.03 3.82
CA ALA A 317 -10.97 -0.46 5.20
C ALA A 317 -10.21 -1.78 5.43
N LEU A 318 -10.28 -2.74 4.50
CA LEU A 318 -9.47 -3.96 4.58
C LEU A 318 -7.97 -3.65 4.59
N GLU A 319 -7.50 -2.73 3.75
CA GLU A 319 -6.09 -2.32 3.74
C GLU A 319 -5.69 -1.69 5.08
N VAL A 320 -6.57 -0.92 5.73
CA VAL A 320 -6.35 -0.46 7.10
C VAL A 320 -6.21 -1.65 8.04
N ASP A 321 -7.19 -2.54 8.06
CA ASP A 321 -7.25 -3.66 9.00
C ASP A 321 -6.02 -4.57 8.89
N TYR A 322 -5.51 -4.78 7.68
CA TYR A 322 -4.38 -5.66 7.42
C TYR A 322 -3.01 -4.97 7.41
N ARG A 323 -2.93 -3.70 6.98
CA ARG A 323 -1.65 -3.01 6.75
C ARG A 323 -1.37 -1.90 7.75
N ALA A 324 -2.31 -1.54 8.63
CA ALA A 324 -2.04 -0.57 9.67
C ALA A 324 -1.05 -1.18 10.68
N GLU A 325 0.23 -0.95 10.43
CA GLU A 325 1.26 -1.07 11.44
C GLU A 325 1.59 0.35 11.87
N ALA A 326 1.64 0.57 13.18
CA ALA A 326 2.24 1.81 13.68
C ALA A 326 3.68 1.83 13.16
N PRO A 327 4.13 2.91 12.53
CA PRO A 327 5.49 2.99 12.07
C PRO A 327 6.42 2.75 13.26
N PRO A 328 7.58 2.11 13.03
CA PRO A 328 8.56 1.95 14.09
C PRO A 328 8.89 3.33 14.66
N GLN A 329 9.07 3.38 15.98
CA GLN A 329 9.48 4.62 16.64
C GLN A 329 10.79 5.11 16.04
N ARG A 330 10.84 6.41 15.78
CA ARG A 330 12.04 7.06 15.24
C ARG A 330 12.91 7.54 16.41
N PRO A 331 14.24 7.63 16.23
CA PRO A 331 15.10 8.20 17.26
C PRO A 331 14.62 9.59 17.70
N ALA A 332 14.35 9.74 18.99
CA ALA A 332 13.81 10.94 19.61
C ALA A 332 14.28 11.03 21.08
N ILE A 333 14.09 12.18 21.73
CA ILE A 333 14.24 12.33 23.18
C ILE A 333 13.30 11.38 23.91
N ILE A 334 12.07 11.28 23.42
CA ILE A 334 11.01 10.48 24.01
C ILE A 334 10.72 9.32 23.05
N GLU A 335 11.33 8.20 23.36
CA GLU A 335 10.91 6.89 22.91
C GLU A 335 10.16 6.23 24.05
N VAL A 336 9.23 5.34 23.72
CA VAL A 336 8.29 4.79 24.66
C VAL A 336 8.17 3.29 24.56
N GLU A 337 7.82 2.64 25.66
CA GLU A 337 7.51 1.22 25.69
C GLU A 337 6.50 0.92 26.79
N TYR A 338 5.75 -0.17 26.64
CA TYR A 338 4.87 -0.62 27.71
C TYR A 338 5.69 -1.29 28.80
N SER A 339 5.49 -0.85 30.04
CA SER A 339 6.03 -1.50 31.23
C SER A 339 5.07 -2.57 31.76
N GLU A 340 5.48 -3.28 32.80
CA GLU A 340 4.68 -4.31 33.47
C GLU A 340 3.37 -3.78 34.05
N ASP A 341 3.34 -2.50 34.42
CA ASP A 341 2.14 -1.80 34.92
C ASP A 341 1.14 -1.43 33.82
N ARG A 342 1.45 -1.79 32.56
CA ARG A 342 0.67 -1.52 31.35
C ARG A 342 0.55 -0.04 31.00
N LYS A 343 1.38 0.80 31.59
CA LYS A 343 1.54 2.19 31.15
C LYS A 343 2.66 2.29 30.14
N LEU A 344 2.54 3.32 29.33
CA LEU A 344 3.54 3.75 28.40
C LEU A 344 4.60 4.54 29.18
N HIS A 345 5.76 3.93 29.33
CA HIS A 345 6.92 4.48 29.99
C HIS A 345 7.94 4.96 28.98
N ARG A 346 8.85 5.83 29.42
CA ARG A 346 9.96 6.24 28.59
C ARG A 346 10.93 5.06 28.43
N ARG A 347 11.17 4.65 27.18
CA ARG A 347 12.19 3.66 26.85
C ARG A 347 13.56 4.18 27.27
N SER A 348 14.36 3.30 27.86
CA SER A 348 15.76 3.61 28.17
C SER A 348 16.54 3.86 26.87
N SER A 349 17.16 5.03 26.75
CA SER A 349 18.02 5.34 25.61
C SER A 349 19.17 4.34 25.55
N PRO A 350 19.51 3.80 24.37
CA PRO A 350 20.66 2.93 24.24
C PRO A 350 21.95 3.69 24.58
N PRO A 351 22.97 3.01 25.10
CA PRO A 351 24.26 3.64 25.37
C PRO A 351 24.87 4.18 24.07
N PRO A 352 25.75 5.19 24.14
CA PRO A 352 26.40 5.73 22.95
C PRO A 352 27.18 4.65 22.21
N LYS A 353 26.93 4.52 20.91
CA LYS A 353 27.59 3.53 20.06
C LYS A 353 28.78 4.15 19.34
N ALA A 354 29.97 3.63 19.60
CA ALA A 354 31.18 3.95 18.84
C ALA A 354 31.35 3.00 17.65
N ARG A 355 32.07 3.45 16.61
CA ARG A 355 32.40 2.62 15.43
C ARG A 355 33.50 1.60 15.71
N ASN A 356 34.37 1.90 16.66
CA ASN A 356 35.45 1.05 17.13
C ASN A 356 35.95 1.50 18.51
N GLU A 357 36.72 0.64 19.18
CA GLU A 357 37.28 0.89 20.52
C GLU A 357 38.11 2.17 20.60
N ALA A 358 38.92 2.46 19.56
CA ALA A 358 39.75 3.65 19.53
C ALA A 358 38.91 4.94 19.49
N GLN A 359 37.78 4.94 18.76
CA GLN A 359 36.84 6.05 18.79
C GLN A 359 36.14 6.15 20.13
N GLU A 360 35.73 5.02 20.72
CA GLU A 360 35.10 5.00 22.04
C GLU A 360 35.97 5.65 23.10
N GLN A 361 37.27 5.32 23.14
CA GLN A 361 38.22 5.92 24.06
C GLN A 361 38.29 7.46 23.90
N ARG A 362 38.39 7.95 22.66
CA ARG A 362 38.38 9.40 22.39
C ARG A 362 37.07 10.07 22.80
N LEU A 363 35.94 9.38 22.62
CA LEU A 363 34.63 9.90 23.02
C LEU A 363 34.48 9.96 24.54
N ARG A 364 35.04 9.00 25.27
CA ARG A 364 35.08 9.00 26.74
C ARG A 364 35.93 10.14 27.28
N GLU A 365 37.11 10.36 26.70
CA GLU A 365 37.96 11.49 27.03
C GLU A 365 37.28 12.84 26.74
N ALA A 366 36.64 12.95 25.56
CA ALA A 366 35.88 14.14 25.20
C ALA A 366 34.68 14.37 26.15
N TRP A 367 33.96 13.30 26.53
CA TRP A 367 32.86 13.36 27.49
C TRP A 367 33.30 13.82 28.88
N LEU A 368 34.47 13.35 29.36
CA LEU A 368 35.05 13.79 30.63
C LEU A 368 35.37 15.29 30.60
N ALA A 369 36.02 15.76 29.53
CA ALA A 369 36.32 17.18 29.33
C ALA A 369 35.03 18.02 29.27
N HIS A 370 34.00 17.53 28.58
CA HIS A 370 32.69 18.16 28.50
C HIS A 370 32.00 18.27 29.86
N SER A 371 32.04 17.20 30.64
CA SER A 371 31.44 17.15 31.98
C SER A 371 32.14 18.11 32.94
N ALA A 372 33.47 18.22 32.85
CA ALA A 372 34.23 19.18 33.64
C ALA A 372 33.88 20.64 33.27
N GLN A 373 33.77 20.96 31.98
CA GLN A 373 33.38 22.29 31.53
C GLN A 373 31.95 22.66 31.98
N LEU A 374 31.02 21.71 31.90
CA LEU A 374 29.66 21.89 32.41
C LEU A 374 29.66 22.18 33.93
N ALA A 375 30.48 21.47 34.70
CA ALA A 375 30.56 21.66 36.15
C ALA A 375 31.06 23.08 36.52
N VAL A 376 32.05 23.61 35.80
CA VAL A 376 32.55 24.99 35.98
C VAL A 376 31.42 26.00 35.73
N LEU A 377 30.64 25.81 34.66
CA LEU A 377 29.49 26.67 34.38
C LEU A 377 28.39 26.55 35.47
N GLU A 378 28.15 25.36 36.01
CA GLU A 378 27.19 25.15 37.09
C GLU A 378 27.61 25.80 38.42
N GLU A 379 28.91 25.84 38.73
CA GLU A 379 29.45 26.51 39.93
C GLU A 379 29.17 28.03 39.94
N MET A 380 29.02 28.64 38.76
CA MET A 380 28.68 30.05 38.61
C MET A 380 27.19 30.36 38.88
N ASP A 381 26.36 29.33 39.07
CA ASP A 381 24.90 29.40 39.27
C ASP A 381 24.16 30.35 38.29
N PRO A 382 24.40 30.23 36.97
CA PRO A 382 23.80 31.13 35.97
C PRO A 382 22.27 30.98 35.90
N GLY A 383 21.72 29.86 36.39
CA GLY A 383 20.29 29.61 36.44
C GLY A 383 19.52 30.50 37.42
N LYS A 384 20.18 31.08 38.43
CA LYS A 384 19.54 31.93 39.43
C LYS A 384 18.91 33.20 38.84
N ASN A 385 19.58 33.79 37.86
CA ASN A 385 19.11 35.02 37.19
C ASN A 385 18.16 34.71 36.02
N SER A 386 18.21 33.50 35.47
CA SER A 386 17.35 33.06 34.38
C SER A 386 16.84 31.63 34.65
N PRO A 387 15.65 31.48 35.27
CA PRO A 387 15.08 30.17 35.54
C PRO A 387 14.90 29.30 34.28
N ALA A 388 14.66 29.93 33.13
CA ALA A 388 14.57 29.25 31.84
C ALA A 388 15.92 28.66 31.39
N PHE A 389 17.02 29.38 31.64
CA PHE A 389 18.37 28.87 31.39
C PHE A 389 18.74 27.76 32.40
N GLY A 390 18.44 27.94 33.68
CA GLY A 390 18.65 26.91 34.70
C GLY A 390 17.95 25.59 34.38
N ARG A 391 16.71 25.64 33.85
CA ARG A 391 16.03 24.43 33.34
C ARG A 391 16.74 23.81 32.14
N ALA A 392 17.19 24.62 31.18
CA ALA A 392 17.94 24.12 30.03
C ALA A 392 19.23 23.42 30.47
N LEU A 393 19.98 24.00 31.42
CA LEU A 393 21.21 23.45 31.99
C LEU A 393 20.97 22.10 32.68
N ASN A 394 19.91 22.01 33.48
CA ASN A 394 19.53 20.74 34.09
C ASN A 394 19.16 19.66 33.05
N ASN A 395 18.45 20.02 31.99
CA ASN A 395 18.11 19.09 30.91
C ASN A 395 19.36 18.62 30.14
N TYR A 396 20.28 19.55 29.86
CA TYR A 396 21.56 19.25 29.24
C TYR A 396 22.39 18.29 30.10
N ARG A 397 22.55 18.58 31.40
CA ARG A 397 23.24 17.70 32.37
C ARG A 397 22.60 16.31 32.43
N ALA A 398 21.28 16.25 32.50
CA ALA A 398 20.55 14.98 32.53
C ALA A 398 20.77 14.15 31.26
N ALA A 399 20.90 14.80 30.10
CA ALA A 399 21.19 14.12 28.84
C ALA A 399 22.67 13.74 28.69
N LEU A 400 23.60 14.54 29.23
CA LEU A 400 25.03 14.20 29.25
C LEU A 400 25.30 12.94 30.10
N GLY A 401 24.48 12.72 31.13
CA GLY A 401 24.57 11.55 32.00
C GLY A 401 25.68 11.67 33.06
N ARG A 402 25.68 10.76 34.05
CA ARG A 402 26.73 10.69 35.07
C ARG A 402 27.94 9.83 34.65
N SER A 403 27.78 9.08 33.56
CA SER A 403 28.83 8.31 32.90
C SER A 403 28.62 8.39 31.39
N PHE A 404 29.64 8.01 30.64
CA PHE A 404 29.54 7.93 29.18
C PHE A 404 28.41 6.98 28.74
N GLU A 405 28.22 5.84 29.42
CA GLU A 405 27.18 4.86 29.10
C GLU A 405 25.76 5.38 29.38
N ALA A 406 25.61 6.27 30.37
CA ALA A 406 24.33 6.87 30.72
C ALA A 406 23.96 8.07 29.82
N MET A 407 24.84 8.47 28.91
CA MET A 407 24.63 9.61 28.02
C MET A 407 23.54 9.29 26.98
N LYS A 408 22.63 10.23 26.80
CA LYS A 408 21.51 10.16 25.86
C LYS A 408 21.83 11.02 24.64
N VAL A 409 22.49 10.44 23.64
CA VAL A 409 23.02 11.16 22.46
C VAL A 409 22.00 12.11 21.82
N ILE A 410 20.80 11.62 21.48
CA ILE A 410 19.78 12.46 20.82
C ILE A 410 19.34 13.63 21.72
N ALA A 411 19.05 13.35 23.00
CA ALA A 411 18.68 14.38 23.95
C ALA A 411 19.79 15.40 24.18
N LEU A 412 21.04 14.95 24.22
CA LEU A 412 22.19 15.82 24.36
C LEU A 412 22.32 16.76 23.16
N GLY A 413 22.13 16.25 21.93
CA GLY A 413 22.15 17.07 20.72
C GLY A 413 21.04 18.11 20.66
N VAL A 414 19.80 17.73 21.01
CA VAL A 414 18.67 18.67 21.02
C VAL A 414 18.82 19.73 22.12
N HIS A 415 19.15 19.35 23.35
CA HIS A 415 19.37 20.31 24.42
C HIS A 415 20.60 21.18 24.17
N GLY A 416 21.64 20.61 23.56
CA GLY A 416 22.83 21.34 23.14
C GLY A 416 22.58 22.36 22.02
N ALA A 417 21.65 22.09 21.09
CA ALA A 417 21.19 23.10 20.13
C ALA A 417 20.53 24.30 20.84
N GLY A 418 19.76 24.06 21.91
CA GLY A 418 19.24 25.12 22.78
C GLY A 418 20.35 25.91 23.48
N PHE A 419 21.43 25.24 23.90
CA PHE A 419 22.62 25.88 24.48
C PHE A 419 23.32 26.80 23.49
N ILE A 420 23.48 26.36 22.23
CA ILE A 420 24.06 27.18 21.16
C ILE A 420 23.23 28.47 20.98
N ALA A 421 21.90 28.38 20.97
CA ALA A 421 21.04 29.55 20.88
C ALA A 421 21.14 30.50 22.10
N TYR A 422 21.36 29.96 23.31
CA TYR A 422 21.65 30.80 24.49
C TYR A 422 23.05 31.43 24.42
N ALA A 423 24.03 30.71 23.88
CA ALA A 423 25.40 31.19 23.72
C ALA A 423 25.48 32.43 22.82
N GLU A 424 24.70 32.47 21.74
CA GLU A 424 24.58 33.63 20.85
C GLU A 424 24.07 34.90 21.56
N ARG A 425 23.42 34.74 22.71
CA ARG A 425 22.84 35.83 23.51
C ARG A 425 23.46 35.92 24.91
N ALA A 426 24.57 35.21 25.14
CA ALA A 426 25.11 35.02 26.48
C ALA A 426 25.47 36.33 27.16
N ASP A 427 26.10 37.26 26.42
CA ASP A 427 26.51 38.58 26.92
C ASP A 427 25.34 39.44 27.42
N ALA A 428 24.13 39.18 26.90
CA ALA A 428 22.92 39.89 27.31
C ALA A 428 22.19 39.21 28.47
N LEU A 429 22.48 37.94 28.76
CA LEU A 429 21.72 37.11 29.70
C LEU A 429 22.52 36.73 30.96
N LEU A 430 23.85 36.72 30.87
CA LEU A 430 24.75 36.18 31.88
C LEU A 430 25.86 37.18 32.23
N LEU A 431 26.52 36.94 33.36
CA LEU A 431 27.76 37.64 33.70
C LEU A 431 28.87 37.24 32.72
N GLU A 432 29.85 38.12 32.51
CA GLU A 432 30.93 37.97 31.51
C GLU A 432 31.62 36.59 31.57
N ASP A 433 32.02 36.15 32.77
CA ASP A 433 32.68 34.85 32.96
C ASP A 433 31.76 33.67 32.58
N ALA A 434 30.49 33.71 33.00
CA ALA A 434 29.52 32.66 32.68
C ALA A 434 29.12 32.67 31.20
N ALA A 435 29.12 33.84 30.57
CA ALA A 435 28.88 33.98 29.14
C ALA A 435 30.02 33.35 28.35
N ALA A 436 31.28 33.63 28.72
CA ALA A 436 32.46 33.03 28.10
C ALA A 436 32.47 31.49 28.25
N GLU A 437 32.15 30.96 29.43
CA GLU A 437 32.06 29.51 29.65
C GLU A 437 30.94 28.85 28.83
N LEU A 438 29.77 29.50 28.73
CA LEU A 438 28.66 29.00 27.91
C LEU A 438 29.04 28.96 26.42
N VAL A 439 29.68 30.00 25.90
CA VAL A 439 30.15 30.05 24.50
C VAL A 439 31.19 28.95 24.24
N GLY A 440 32.13 28.76 25.18
CA GLY A 440 33.09 27.66 25.12
C GLY A 440 32.42 26.29 25.07
N LEU A 441 31.45 26.04 25.96
CA LEU A 441 30.72 24.77 26.06
C LEU A 441 29.89 24.50 24.80
N ALA A 442 29.24 25.53 24.25
CA ALA A 442 28.47 25.42 23.01
C ALA A 442 29.35 25.04 21.81
N ALA A 443 30.53 25.64 21.70
CA ALA A 443 31.48 25.34 20.63
C ALA A 443 32.01 23.89 20.72
N THR A 444 32.41 23.46 21.92
CA THR A 444 32.89 22.08 22.14
C THR A 444 31.76 21.06 21.96
N HIS A 445 30.52 21.42 22.30
CA HIS A 445 29.35 20.54 22.15
C HIS A 445 29.11 20.19 20.69
N GLY A 446 29.13 21.20 19.80
CA GLY A 446 28.93 20.99 18.37
C GLY A 446 29.95 20.02 17.76
N LEU A 447 31.21 20.06 18.21
CA LEU A 447 32.25 19.13 17.77
C LEU A 447 32.04 17.73 18.34
N PHE A 448 31.69 17.64 19.62
CA PHE A 448 31.47 16.38 20.32
C PHE A 448 30.27 15.61 19.76
N ILE A 449 29.12 16.27 19.62
CA ILE A 449 27.89 15.59 19.22
C ILE A 449 27.92 15.07 17.77
N ARG A 450 28.67 15.74 16.88
CA ARG A 450 28.87 15.31 15.48
C ARG A 450 29.69 14.03 15.32
N GLN A 451 30.28 13.52 16.41
CA GLN A 451 31.00 12.25 16.37
C GLN A 451 30.07 11.02 16.47
N PHE A 452 28.79 11.21 16.78
CA PHE A 452 27.83 10.12 16.95
C PHE A 452 26.96 9.94 15.71
N ASP A 453 27.01 8.75 15.12
CA ASP A 453 26.21 8.41 13.92
C ASP A 453 24.71 8.58 14.19
N ALA A 454 24.23 8.17 15.37
CA ALA A 454 22.83 8.34 15.76
C ALA A 454 22.35 9.80 15.70
N TRP A 455 23.21 10.78 16.05
CA TRP A 455 22.87 12.20 15.94
C TRP A 455 22.87 12.69 14.49
N LEU A 456 23.83 12.21 13.67
CA LEU A 456 23.87 12.55 12.25
C LEU A 456 22.66 11.96 11.50
N ASP A 457 22.30 10.72 11.80
CA ASP A 457 21.09 10.07 11.27
C ASP A 457 19.84 10.85 11.68
N TYR A 458 19.75 11.24 12.96
CA TYR A 458 18.68 12.09 13.47
C TYR A 458 18.53 13.40 12.69
N LEU A 459 19.64 14.07 12.37
CA LEU A 459 19.66 15.30 11.57
C LEU A 459 19.30 15.05 10.10
N ASN A 460 19.77 13.95 9.51
CA ASN A 460 19.47 13.58 8.12
C ASN A 460 17.99 13.24 7.93
N ASP A 461 17.39 12.56 8.90
CA ASP A 461 15.95 12.26 8.91
C ASP A 461 15.08 13.52 9.07
N ALA A 462 15.68 14.64 9.46
CA ALA A 462 14.99 15.89 9.76
C ALA A 462 14.78 16.74 8.49
N THR A 463 14.25 16.12 7.43
CA THR A 463 13.92 16.84 6.19
C THR A 463 12.56 17.53 6.27
N GLY A 464 12.47 18.73 5.69
CA GLY A 464 11.26 19.56 5.67
C GLY A 464 11.09 20.44 6.92
N GLU A 465 10.60 21.66 6.72
CA GLU A 465 10.18 22.51 7.84
C GLU A 465 8.72 22.19 8.18
N PRO A 466 8.41 21.85 9.45
CA PRO A 466 7.03 21.65 9.85
C PRO A 466 6.28 22.98 9.75
N SER A 467 5.02 22.93 9.31
CA SER A 467 4.16 24.12 9.31
C SER A 467 3.85 24.55 10.76
N ILE A 468 3.51 25.82 10.95
CA ILE A 468 3.18 26.35 12.29
C ILE A 468 1.99 25.59 12.87
N GLU A 469 0.97 25.35 12.05
CA GLU A 469 -0.26 24.63 12.43
C GLU A 469 0.06 23.19 12.87
N THR A 470 1.03 22.56 12.22
CA THR A 470 1.49 21.21 12.57
C THR A 470 2.19 21.19 13.94
N VAL A 471 3.01 22.21 14.23
CA VAL A 471 3.69 22.35 15.52
C VAL A 471 2.68 22.64 16.63
N GLU A 472 1.73 23.55 16.40
CA GLU A 472 0.66 23.85 17.35
C GLU A 472 -0.18 22.62 17.66
N ALA A 473 -0.54 21.83 16.65
CA ALA A 473 -1.22 20.56 16.84
C ALA A 473 -0.40 19.59 17.70
N ALA A 474 0.92 19.51 17.50
CA ALA A 474 1.80 18.67 18.33
C ALA A 474 1.88 19.14 19.78
N ILE A 475 1.92 20.45 20.02
CA ILE A 475 1.86 21.05 21.36
C ILE A 475 0.58 20.63 22.07
N GLN A 476 -0.56 20.70 21.39
CA GLN A 476 -1.84 20.32 21.98
C GLN A 476 -1.93 18.82 22.29
N VAL A 477 -1.43 17.97 21.39
CA VAL A 477 -1.34 16.52 21.64
C VAL A 477 -0.40 16.20 22.80
N ALA A 478 0.74 16.89 22.90
CA ALA A 478 1.65 16.74 24.03
C ALA A 478 0.95 17.05 25.35
N ARG A 479 0.20 18.16 25.41
CA ARG A 479 -0.53 18.57 26.62
C ARG A 479 -1.63 17.60 27.02
N SER A 480 -2.39 17.07 26.05
CA SER A 480 -3.45 16.12 26.32
C SER A 480 -2.95 14.76 26.82
N THR A 481 -1.64 14.46 26.69
CA THR A 481 -1.08 13.24 27.32
C THR A 481 -1.20 13.26 28.85
N GLY A 482 -1.20 14.45 29.47
CA GLY A 482 -1.40 14.60 30.92
C GLY A 482 -2.80 14.25 31.39
N ASP A 483 -3.79 14.25 30.49
CA ASP A 483 -5.18 13.90 30.79
C ASP A 483 -5.41 12.37 30.79
N ALA A 484 -4.36 11.59 30.49
CA ALA A 484 -4.40 10.13 30.42
C ALA A 484 -3.39 9.43 31.36
N PRO A 485 -3.41 9.73 32.69
CA PRO A 485 -2.43 9.18 33.64
C PRO A 485 -2.52 7.65 33.82
N ASP A 486 -3.63 7.03 33.41
CA ASP A 486 -3.82 5.59 33.42
C ASP A 486 -3.11 4.88 32.26
N LEU A 487 -2.73 5.61 31.20
CA LEU A 487 -2.04 5.06 30.03
C LEU A 487 -0.60 5.52 29.91
N ILE A 488 -0.30 6.74 30.34
CA ILE A 488 1.00 7.37 30.10
C ILE A 488 1.60 7.71 31.45
N ALA A 489 2.80 7.21 31.70
CA ALA A 489 3.51 7.48 32.94
C ALA A 489 4.10 8.91 32.96
N ASP A 490 4.29 9.44 34.16
CA ASP A 490 4.80 10.80 34.38
C ASP A 490 6.19 11.04 33.76
N ASP A 491 6.98 9.97 33.61
CA ASP A 491 8.30 9.98 32.98
C ASP A 491 8.26 10.21 31.46
N VAL A 492 7.08 10.11 30.84
CA VAL A 492 6.79 10.51 29.45
C VAL A 492 6.13 11.89 29.43
N VAL A 493 5.10 12.12 30.26
CA VAL A 493 4.30 13.36 30.25
C VAL A 493 5.17 14.59 30.55
N ALA A 494 5.98 14.56 31.60
CA ALA A 494 6.73 15.73 32.02
C ALA A 494 7.79 16.18 30.98
N PRO A 495 8.62 15.27 30.40
CA PRO A 495 9.52 15.65 29.31
C PRO A 495 8.79 16.12 28.04
N LEU A 496 7.64 15.53 27.70
CA LEU A 496 6.89 15.90 26.50
C LEU A 496 6.31 17.31 26.61
N ASN A 497 5.74 17.65 27.77
CA ASN A 497 5.30 19.01 28.07
C ASN A 497 6.47 20.00 28.09
N GLY A 498 7.64 19.59 28.59
CA GLY A 498 8.85 20.40 28.53
C GLY A 498 9.27 20.74 27.09
N LEU A 499 9.14 19.79 26.14
CA LEU A 499 9.36 20.05 24.72
C LEU A 499 8.30 20.97 24.13
N ALA A 500 7.03 20.78 24.50
CA ALA A 500 5.93 21.64 24.05
C ALA A 500 6.15 23.10 24.49
N ASP A 501 6.53 23.32 25.76
CA ASP A 501 6.85 24.65 26.29
C ASP A 501 8.06 25.30 25.61
N MET A 502 9.02 24.50 25.15
CA MET A 502 10.15 25.00 24.37
C MET A 502 9.72 25.39 22.94
N ALA A 503 8.85 24.61 22.32
CA ALA A 503 8.32 24.85 20.97
C ALA A 503 7.33 26.03 20.91
N GLU A 504 6.61 26.32 22.01
CA GLU A 504 5.64 27.43 22.08
C GLU A 504 6.33 28.80 22.22
N ARG A 505 7.63 28.85 22.56
CA ARG A 505 8.33 30.12 22.70
C ARG A 505 8.23 30.92 21.41
N PRO A 506 7.93 32.23 21.47
CA PRO A 506 7.76 33.04 20.27
C PRO A 506 9.01 32.87 19.40
N LEU A 507 8.80 32.32 18.20
CA LEU A 507 9.79 32.37 17.16
C LEU A 507 10.23 33.82 17.03
N ALA A 508 11.55 34.07 16.97
CA ALA A 508 12.07 35.43 16.80
C ALA A 508 11.26 36.18 15.72
N ALA A 509 10.95 37.45 15.99
CA ALA A 509 10.11 38.27 15.12
C ALA A 509 10.67 38.31 13.68
N ASN A 510 11.98 38.16 13.55
CA ASN A 510 12.67 37.97 12.29
C ASN A 510 12.85 36.46 11.98
N PRO A 511 12.30 35.96 10.86
CA PRO A 511 12.50 34.58 10.41
C PRO A 511 13.97 34.17 10.24
N GLU A 512 14.86 35.10 9.91
CA GLU A 512 16.29 34.83 9.70
C GLU A 512 17.08 34.63 11.01
N ASP A 513 16.57 35.18 12.12
CA ASP A 513 17.16 35.01 13.46
C ASP A 513 16.58 33.80 14.21
N ARG A 514 15.78 32.98 13.52
CA ARG A 514 15.18 31.78 14.12
C ARG A 514 16.27 30.70 14.23
N PRO A 515 16.55 30.19 15.43
CA PRO A 515 17.38 29.01 15.55
C PRO A 515 16.74 27.87 14.74
N PRO A 516 17.54 26.89 14.27
CA PRO A 516 17.02 25.72 13.58
C PRO A 516 15.85 25.12 14.34
N ARG A 517 14.74 24.79 13.65
CA ARG A 517 13.51 24.21 14.23
C ARG A 517 13.67 22.76 14.74
N ILE A 518 14.79 22.49 15.39
CA ILE A 518 15.15 21.17 15.93
C ILE A 518 14.18 20.81 17.06
N VAL A 519 13.80 21.77 17.91
CA VAL A 519 12.87 21.54 19.03
C VAL A 519 11.48 21.16 18.53
N GLU A 520 10.97 21.87 17.52
CA GLU A 520 9.65 21.61 16.94
C GLU A 520 9.62 20.27 16.21
N ARG A 521 10.70 19.94 15.48
CA ARG A 521 10.84 18.63 14.85
C ARG A 521 10.95 17.52 15.89
N GLU A 522 11.66 17.77 16.99
CA GLU A 522 11.78 16.83 18.08
C GLU A 522 10.44 16.59 18.78
N LEU A 523 9.68 17.65 19.03
CA LEU A 523 8.33 17.55 19.57
C LEU A 523 7.45 16.67 18.68
N LEU A 524 7.47 16.90 17.36
CA LEU A 524 6.71 16.08 16.41
C LEU A 524 7.12 14.61 16.45
N ARG A 525 8.42 14.30 16.50
CA ARG A 525 8.90 12.91 16.60
C ARG A 525 8.51 12.26 17.92
N SER A 526 8.69 12.96 19.02
CA SER A 526 8.32 12.49 20.36
C SER A 526 6.81 12.25 20.45
N VAL A 527 5.98 13.15 19.93
CA VAL A 527 4.52 12.95 19.81
C VAL A 527 4.20 11.76 18.91
N GLY A 528 4.88 11.61 17.77
CA GLY A 528 4.73 10.46 16.89
C GLY A 528 5.06 9.14 17.57
N ASN A 529 6.13 9.08 18.34
CA ASN A 529 6.50 7.90 19.11
C ASN A 529 5.48 7.56 20.19
N VAL A 530 4.98 8.57 20.91
CA VAL A 530 3.93 8.39 21.92
C VAL A 530 2.64 7.89 21.27
N LEU A 531 2.19 8.50 20.16
CA LEU A 531 1.02 8.04 19.41
C LEU A 531 1.19 6.63 18.84
N SER A 532 2.37 6.30 18.30
CA SER A 532 2.71 4.93 17.87
C SER A 532 2.67 3.95 19.04
N GLY A 533 3.16 4.36 20.22
CA GLY A 533 3.07 3.56 21.44
C GLY A 533 1.63 3.28 21.86
N ILE A 534 0.79 4.32 21.91
CA ILE A 534 -0.62 4.21 22.31
C ILE A 534 -1.44 3.40 21.30
N LEU A 535 -1.26 3.70 20.01
CA LEU A 535 -2.09 3.13 18.93
C LEU A 535 -1.55 1.79 18.42
N GLY A 536 -0.27 1.48 18.62
CA GLY A 536 0.35 0.22 18.18
C GLY A 536 -0.42 -1.02 18.63
N PRO A 537 -0.67 -1.21 19.95
CA PRO A 537 -1.45 -2.35 20.42
C PRO A 537 -2.90 -2.34 19.92
N LEU A 538 -3.50 -1.17 19.70
CA LEU A 538 -4.85 -1.07 19.12
C LEU A 538 -4.87 -1.54 17.67
N LEU A 539 -3.83 -1.22 16.89
CA LEU A 539 -3.67 -1.68 15.52
C LEU A 539 -3.39 -3.17 15.45
N GLU A 540 -2.51 -3.69 16.31
CA GLU A 540 -2.26 -5.13 16.42
C GLU A 540 -3.54 -5.87 16.82
N LEU A 541 -4.29 -5.35 17.78
CA LEU A 541 -5.55 -5.97 18.19
C LEU A 541 -6.63 -5.85 17.12
N ALA A 542 -6.73 -4.72 16.40
CA ALA A 542 -7.65 -4.56 15.28
C ALA A 542 -7.32 -5.57 14.16
N ARG A 543 -6.03 -5.76 13.86
CA ARG A 543 -5.54 -6.75 12.89
C ARG A 543 -5.87 -8.18 13.32
N ASP A 544 -5.59 -8.53 14.56
CA ASP A 544 -5.87 -9.87 15.11
C ASP A 544 -7.38 -10.13 15.27
N SER A 545 -8.14 -9.09 15.61
CA SER A 545 -9.60 -9.14 15.76
C SER A 545 -10.32 -9.15 14.43
N GLY A 546 -9.76 -8.58 13.35
CA GLY A 546 -10.33 -8.72 12.00
C GLY A 546 -10.56 -10.18 11.62
N GLY A 547 -9.63 -11.06 12.01
CA GLY A 547 -9.78 -12.51 11.89
C GLY A 547 -10.78 -13.13 12.89
N LYS A 548 -10.65 -12.80 14.19
CA LYS A 548 -11.40 -13.48 15.28
C LYS A 548 -12.80 -12.93 15.56
N ALA A 549 -13.08 -11.67 15.25
CA ALA A 549 -14.41 -11.07 15.41
C ALA A 549 -15.44 -11.72 14.47
N ARG A 550 -15.00 -12.33 13.36
CA ARG A 550 -15.84 -13.17 12.52
C ARG A 550 -16.20 -14.52 13.16
N GLU A 551 -15.46 -14.97 14.16
CA GLU A 551 -15.69 -16.23 14.88
C GLU A 551 -16.42 -16.04 16.22
N GLY A 552 -16.86 -14.82 16.54
CA GLY A 552 -17.67 -14.55 17.75
C GLY A 552 -16.90 -14.59 19.08
N MET A 553 -15.57 -14.68 19.07
CA MET A 553 -14.75 -14.71 20.30
C MET A 553 -14.38 -13.28 20.76
N LEU A 554 -15.31 -12.61 21.45
CA LEU A 554 -15.19 -11.19 21.83
C LEU A 554 -14.70 -10.92 23.27
N GLY A 555 -14.07 -11.90 23.93
CA GLY A 555 -13.61 -11.74 25.32
C GLY A 555 -12.61 -10.60 25.56
N GLY A 556 -11.79 -10.23 24.55
CA GLY A 556 -10.82 -9.13 24.62
C GLY A 556 -11.40 -7.72 24.41
N VAL A 557 -12.68 -7.60 24.03
CA VAL A 557 -13.27 -6.34 23.55
C VAL A 557 -13.40 -5.29 24.65
N LYS A 558 -13.52 -5.68 25.92
CA LYS A 558 -13.67 -4.68 27.00
C LYS A 558 -12.38 -3.89 27.25
N HIS A 559 -11.22 -4.56 27.16
CA HIS A 559 -9.93 -3.89 27.27
C HIS A 559 -9.65 -3.03 26.04
N PHE A 560 -10.00 -3.55 24.86
CA PHE A 560 -9.97 -2.78 23.61
C PHE A 560 -10.84 -1.54 23.65
N ALA A 561 -12.09 -1.65 24.11
CA ALA A 561 -13.03 -0.54 24.16
C ALA A 561 -12.52 0.57 25.10
N ASN A 562 -11.92 0.21 26.23
CA ASN A 562 -11.32 1.18 27.15
C ASN A 562 -10.09 1.86 26.54
N LEU A 563 -9.16 1.09 25.95
CA LEU A 563 -7.98 1.64 25.26
C LEU A 563 -8.38 2.49 24.06
N ALA A 564 -9.37 2.06 23.27
CA ALA A 564 -9.87 2.77 22.11
C ALA A 564 -10.62 4.05 22.52
N THR A 565 -11.38 4.04 23.62
CA THR A 565 -12.06 5.24 24.14
C THR A 565 -11.04 6.27 24.63
N LEU A 566 -9.99 5.85 25.34
CA LEU A 566 -8.93 6.78 25.75
C LEU A 566 -8.07 7.25 24.58
N ALA A 567 -7.71 6.34 23.67
CA ALA A 567 -7.02 6.70 22.45
C ALA A 567 -7.86 7.63 21.58
N VAL A 568 -9.19 7.53 21.60
CA VAL A 568 -10.10 8.50 20.96
C VAL A 568 -10.15 9.83 21.70
N ALA A 569 -10.07 9.85 23.03
CA ALA A 569 -9.98 11.12 23.75
C ALA A 569 -8.71 11.88 23.36
N ILE A 570 -7.61 11.18 23.09
CA ILE A 570 -6.33 11.76 22.65
C ILE A 570 -6.33 12.02 21.12
N ALA A 571 -6.77 11.04 20.33
CA ALA A 571 -6.65 11.00 18.85
C ALA A 571 -7.88 11.53 18.10
N GLY A 572 -9.03 11.63 18.75
CA GLY A 572 -10.24 12.29 18.24
C GLY A 572 -10.18 13.81 18.33
N THR A 573 -9.07 14.37 18.80
CA THR A 573 -8.83 15.81 18.72
C THR A 573 -8.57 16.21 17.26
N GLU A 574 -9.14 17.34 16.84
CA GLU A 574 -8.87 17.95 15.53
C GLU A 574 -7.36 18.08 15.28
N TYR A 575 -6.56 18.18 16.34
CA TYR A 575 -5.09 18.23 16.30
C TYR A 575 -4.45 16.97 15.69
N VAL A 576 -4.92 15.77 16.00
CA VAL A 576 -4.32 14.55 15.43
C VAL A 576 -4.65 14.41 13.94
N VAL A 577 -5.83 14.87 13.52
CA VAL A 577 -6.16 15.01 12.09
C VAL A 577 -5.22 16.03 11.44
N THR A 578 -5.05 17.21 12.06
CA THR A 578 -4.13 18.25 11.59
C THR A 578 -2.69 17.74 11.47
N LEU A 579 -2.20 16.94 12.41
CA LEU A 579 -0.88 16.30 12.32
C LEU A 579 -0.81 15.35 11.11
N ALA A 580 -1.83 14.51 10.95
CA ALA A 580 -1.91 13.53 9.88
C ALA A 580 -1.95 14.18 8.48
N THR A 581 -2.64 15.33 8.35
CA THR A 581 -2.73 16.08 7.09
C THR A 581 -1.56 17.04 6.86
N GLY A 582 -1.03 17.67 7.92
CA GLY A 582 0.02 18.69 7.87
C GLY A 582 1.43 18.11 7.74
N ALA A 583 1.65 16.91 8.27
CA ALA A 583 2.90 16.18 8.14
C ALA A 583 2.66 14.70 7.76
N PRO A 584 2.13 14.41 6.56
CA PRO A 584 1.73 13.06 6.16
C PRO A 584 2.89 12.06 6.12
N GLY A 585 4.13 12.51 5.89
CA GLY A 585 5.33 11.65 5.98
C GLY A 585 5.68 11.18 7.39
N GLN A 586 5.13 11.80 8.43
CA GLN A 586 5.31 11.42 9.84
C GLN A 586 4.04 10.79 10.42
N PHE A 587 2.87 11.35 10.10
CA PHE A 587 1.60 11.03 10.74
C PHE A 587 0.52 10.51 9.79
N GLY A 588 0.80 10.37 8.49
CA GLY A 588 -0.21 9.93 7.51
C GLY A 588 -0.75 8.52 7.79
N TRP A 589 0.01 7.70 8.52
CA TRP A 589 -0.44 6.40 9.03
C TRP A 589 -1.61 6.50 10.01
N LEU A 590 -1.84 7.66 10.63
CA LEU A 590 -2.96 7.89 11.56
C LEU A 590 -4.30 8.00 10.85
N ILE A 591 -4.35 8.53 9.62
CA ILE A 591 -5.59 8.70 8.84
C ILE A 591 -6.44 7.41 8.81
N PRO A 592 -5.88 6.25 8.40
CA PRO A 592 -6.64 5.00 8.40
C PRO A 592 -7.09 4.59 9.80
N VAL A 593 -6.27 4.80 10.84
CA VAL A 593 -6.62 4.49 12.24
C VAL A 593 -7.80 5.33 12.72
N LEU A 594 -7.75 6.64 12.47
CA LEU A 594 -8.82 7.58 12.84
C LEU A 594 -10.12 7.24 12.10
N LYS A 595 -10.04 6.90 10.81
CA LYS A 595 -11.20 6.46 10.02
C LYS A 595 -11.82 5.19 10.61
N PHE A 596 -11.00 4.23 10.99
CA PHE A 596 -11.44 3.00 11.64
C PHE A 596 -12.11 3.27 13.00
N LEU A 597 -11.47 4.06 13.87
CA LEU A 597 -12.01 4.42 15.18
C LEU A 597 -13.35 5.15 15.03
N LYS A 598 -13.44 6.10 14.09
CA LYS A 598 -14.67 6.81 13.77
C LYS A 598 -15.80 5.84 13.34
N MET A 599 -15.49 4.94 12.42
CA MET A 599 -16.45 3.94 11.93
C MET A 599 -16.93 2.99 13.03
N LYS A 600 -16.04 2.51 13.90
CA LYS A 600 -16.37 1.52 14.93
C LYS A 600 -17.03 2.11 16.17
N LEU A 601 -16.73 3.37 16.50
CA LEU A 601 -17.21 4.02 17.72
C LEU A 601 -18.34 5.01 17.47
N GLY A 602 -18.70 5.27 16.22
CA GLY A 602 -19.81 6.15 15.85
C GLY A 602 -19.54 7.63 16.14
N LEU A 603 -18.28 8.05 16.04
CA LEU A 603 -17.82 9.43 16.25
C LEU A 603 -18.09 10.34 15.05
#